data_AF-A0A162LC73-F1
#
_entry.id   AF-A0A162LC73-F1
#
_cell.length_a   1.000
_cell.length_b   1.000
_cell.length_c   1.000
_cell.angle_alpha   90.00
_cell.angle_beta   90.00
_cell.angle_gamma   90.00
#
_symmetry.space_group_name_H-M   'P 1'
#
loop_
_entity.id
_entity.type
_entity.pdbx_description
1 polymer ?
#
loop_
_entity_poly.entity_id
_entity_poly.type
_entity_poly.pdbx_seq_one_letter_code
_entity_poly.pdbx_strand_id
1 'polypeptide(L)'
;MDSITMKKIFYWVSTILQVIFLITACGIQFFSMKKMGMMRYVVYINHTWEAQYPIATLKYAAIAFLVVLCVIILLHAKIKRGKYINNKKALPMLIMEVIMTLAFVIFILAYSTESYLSYYFISLILVIIVLIQDIKILVYLKR
;
A
#
# COMPACT_ATOMS: atom_id res chain seq x y z
N MET A 1 1.22 -30.86 -1.80
CA MET A 1 0.62 -29.80 -0.97
C MET A 1 -0.50 -29.17 -1.78
N ASP A 2 -1.75 -29.31 -1.34
CA ASP A 2 -2.90 -28.91 -2.17
C ASP A 2 -2.90 -27.41 -2.46
N SER A 3 -3.38 -27.03 -3.65
CA SER A 3 -3.42 -25.63 -4.11
C SER A 3 -4.17 -24.70 -3.14
N ILE A 4 -5.12 -25.25 -2.38
CA ILE A 4 -5.89 -24.54 -1.36
C ILE A 4 -5.01 -24.19 -0.14
N THR A 5 -4.12 -25.08 0.27
CA THR A 5 -3.24 -24.91 1.43
C THR A 5 -2.15 -23.87 1.15
N MET A 6 -1.58 -23.88 -0.06
CA MET A 6 -0.60 -22.87 -0.49
C MET A 6 -1.18 -21.45 -0.50
N LYS A 7 -2.42 -21.28 -0.99
CA LYS A 7 -3.09 -19.97 -1.01
C LYS A 7 -3.38 -19.43 0.39
N LYS A 8 -3.74 -20.30 1.35
CA LYS A 8 -3.95 -19.89 2.75
C LYS A 8 -2.65 -19.42 3.40
N ILE A 9 -1.53 -20.10 3.14
CA ILE A 9 -0.22 -19.70 3.65
C ILE A 9 0.19 -18.35 3.06
N PHE A 10 0.06 -18.20 1.74
CA PHE A 10 0.36 -16.93 1.07
C PHE A 10 -0.47 -15.76 1.63
N TYR A 11 -1.75 -15.98 1.91
CA TYR A 11 -2.62 -14.98 2.52
C TYR A 11 -2.10 -14.52 3.91
N TRP A 12 -1.74 -15.47 4.77
CA TRP A 12 -1.24 -15.17 6.11
C TRP A 12 0.12 -14.47 6.07
N VAL A 13 1.06 -14.97 5.26
CA VAL A 13 2.39 -14.37 5.09
C VAL A 13 2.26 -12.93 4.59
N SER A 14 1.45 -12.71 3.56
CA SER A 14 1.22 -11.36 3.00
C SER A 14 0.62 -10.41 4.04
N THR A 15 -0.29 -10.91 4.88
CA THR A 15 -0.93 -10.10 5.93
C THR A 15 0.07 -9.72 7.02
N ILE A 16 0.90 -10.67 7.48
CA ILE A 16 1.96 -10.41 8.46
C ILE A 16 2.95 -9.38 7.89
N LEU A 17 3.32 -9.52 6.63
CA LEU A 17 4.22 -8.61 5.95
C LEU A 17 3.64 -7.17 5.88
N GLN A 18 2.35 -7.02 5.56
CA GLN A 18 1.67 -5.72 5.58
C GLN A 18 1.71 -5.06 6.97
N VAL A 19 1.50 -5.84 8.04
CA VAL A 19 1.56 -5.34 9.42
C VAL A 19 2.99 -4.88 9.78
N ILE A 20 4.02 -5.64 9.39
CA ILE A 20 5.42 -5.25 9.61
C ILE A 20 5.76 -3.95 8.88
N PHE A 21 5.29 -3.79 7.64
CA PHE A 21 5.48 -2.55 6.88
C PHE A 21 4.80 -1.35 7.55
N LEU A 22 3.58 -1.51 8.06
CA LEU A 22 2.89 -0.45 8.82
C LEU A 22 3.67 -0.06 10.09
N ILE A 23 4.16 -1.04 10.85
CA ILE A 23 4.99 -0.77 12.04
C ILE A 23 6.26 -0.03 11.65
N THR A 24 6.88 -0.41 10.54
CA THR A 24 8.09 0.23 10.04
C THR A 24 7.82 1.68 9.62
N ALA A 25 6.72 1.94 8.92
CA ALA A 25 6.31 3.31 8.55
C ALA A 25 6.15 4.21 9.79
N CYS A 26 5.44 3.73 10.82
CA CYS A 26 5.30 4.44 12.08
C CYS A 26 6.65 4.62 12.81
N GLY A 27 7.49 3.57 12.79
CA GLY A 27 8.81 3.59 13.41
C GLY A 27 9.74 4.62 12.77
N ILE A 28 9.79 4.70 11.44
CA ILE A 28 10.62 5.68 10.71
C ILE A 28 10.24 7.10 11.12
N GLN A 29 8.95 7.41 11.20
CA GLN A 29 8.50 8.73 11.63
C GLN A 29 8.94 9.02 13.08
N PHE A 30 8.69 8.09 14.00
CA PHE A 30 9.03 8.24 15.40
C PHE A 30 10.54 8.47 15.60
N PHE A 31 11.37 7.67 14.94
CA PHE A 31 12.82 7.83 15.03
C PHE A 31 13.32 9.09 14.32
N SER A 32 12.69 9.52 13.23
CA SER A 32 13.04 10.76 12.54
C SER A 32 12.77 11.99 13.42
N MET A 33 11.71 11.96 14.24
CA MET A 33 11.42 13.03 15.19
C MET A 33 12.31 12.97 16.45
N LYS A 34 12.66 11.77 16.93
CA LYS A 34 13.35 11.59 18.20
C LYS A 34 14.89 11.59 18.10
N LYS A 35 15.45 11.19 16.96
CA LYS A 35 16.90 11.07 16.76
C LYS A 35 17.38 12.06 15.69
N MET A 36 18.13 13.08 16.10
CA MET A 36 18.70 14.09 15.18
C MET A 36 19.51 13.49 14.02
N GLY A 37 20.23 12.39 14.23
CA GLY A 37 20.96 11.72 13.15
C GLY A 37 20.05 11.18 12.06
N MET A 38 18.92 10.55 12.45
CA MET A 38 17.94 10.04 11.48
C MET A 38 17.18 11.18 10.80
N MET A 39 16.88 12.26 11.52
CA MET A 39 16.32 13.48 10.94
C MET A 39 17.20 14.01 9.79
N ARG A 40 18.50 14.22 10.05
CA ARG A 40 19.43 14.73 9.03
C ARG A 40 19.56 13.79 7.84
N TYR A 41 19.62 12.47 8.09
CA TYR A 41 19.65 11.47 7.03
C TYR A 41 18.40 11.54 6.15
N VAL A 42 17.21 11.59 6.75
CA VAL A 42 15.94 11.65 6.00
C VAL A 42 15.84 12.94 5.19
N VAL A 43 16.22 14.08 5.76
CA VAL A 43 16.25 15.36 5.03
C VAL A 43 17.20 15.33 3.84
N TYR A 44 18.41 14.79 4.02
CA TYR A 44 19.38 14.65 2.93
C TYR A 44 18.83 13.79 1.79
N ILE A 45 18.21 12.66 2.11
CA ILE A 45 17.61 11.79 1.09
C ILE A 45 16.43 12.48 0.41
N ASN A 46 15.57 13.19 1.14
CA ASN A 46 14.44 13.92 0.55
C ASN A 46 14.92 14.95 -0.48
N HIS A 47 15.92 15.76 -0.15
CA HIS A 47 16.50 16.73 -1.10
C HIS A 47 17.14 16.04 -2.30
N THR A 48 17.82 14.91 -2.08
CA THR A 48 18.40 14.13 -3.17
C THR A 48 17.32 13.63 -4.13
N TRP A 49 16.19 13.15 -3.60
CA TRP A 49 15.07 12.66 -4.41
C TRP A 49 14.34 13.78 -5.15
N GLU A 50 14.13 14.92 -4.49
CA GLU A 50 13.56 16.12 -5.12
C GLU A 50 14.45 16.65 -6.26
N ALA A 51 15.77 16.56 -6.12
CA ALA A 51 16.71 16.99 -7.15
C ALA A 51 16.79 16.00 -8.34
N GLN A 52 16.65 14.70 -8.09
CA GLN A 52 16.82 13.67 -9.12
C GLN A 52 15.53 13.31 -9.86
N TYR A 53 14.37 13.43 -9.21
CA TYR A 53 13.11 12.91 -9.73
C TYR A 53 12.02 13.98 -9.76
N PRO A 54 11.12 13.96 -10.76
CA PRO A 54 9.95 14.83 -10.80
C PRO A 54 8.90 14.32 -9.80
N ILE A 55 9.12 14.55 -8.50
CA ILE A 55 8.32 14.01 -7.40
C ILE A 55 6.84 14.39 -7.53
N ALA A 56 6.53 15.61 -7.97
CA ALA A 56 5.15 16.04 -8.18
C ALA A 56 4.43 15.15 -9.21
N THR A 57 5.08 14.87 -10.35
CA THR A 57 4.53 14.02 -11.40
C THR A 57 4.40 12.57 -10.92
N LEU A 58 5.44 12.05 -10.24
CA LEU A 58 5.42 10.69 -9.68
C LEU A 58 4.30 10.50 -8.66
N LYS A 59 4.03 11.53 -7.83
CA LYS A 59 2.93 11.52 -6.85
C LYS A 59 1.58 11.28 -7.52
N TYR A 60 1.25 12.10 -8.52
CA TYR A 60 -0.03 11.97 -9.23
C TYR A 60 -0.10 10.70 -10.07
N ALA A 61 1.02 10.28 -10.66
CA ALA A 61 1.11 9.01 -11.39
C ALA A 61 0.83 7.81 -10.47
N ALA A 62 1.40 7.79 -9.26
CA ALA A 62 1.17 6.73 -8.28
C ALA A 62 -0.30 6.67 -7.81
N ILE A 63 -0.91 7.83 -7.52
CA ILE A 63 -2.34 7.92 -7.22
C ILE A 63 -3.16 7.35 -8.37
N ALA A 64 -2.95 7.84 -9.59
CA ALA A 64 -3.71 7.42 -10.75
C ALA A 64 -3.58 5.91 -10.98
N PHE A 65 -2.35 5.39 -10.91
CA PHE A 65 -2.06 3.97 -11.10
C PHE A 65 -2.78 3.08 -10.09
N LEU A 66 -2.67 3.36 -8.78
CA LEU A 66 -3.30 2.55 -7.74
C LEU A 66 -4.83 2.68 -7.74
N VAL A 67 -5.37 3.87 -8.00
CA VAL A 67 -6.82 4.06 -8.12
C VAL A 67 -7.37 3.27 -9.32
N VAL A 68 -6.69 3.31 -10.47
CA VAL A 68 -7.08 2.53 -11.65
C VAL A 68 -7.03 1.02 -11.35
N LEU A 69 -5.98 0.54 -10.68
CA LEU A 69 -5.88 -0.86 -10.26
C LEU A 69 -7.03 -1.28 -9.34
N CYS A 70 -7.33 -0.46 -8.31
CA CYS A 70 -8.44 -0.70 -7.40
C CYS A 70 -9.78 -0.80 -8.17
N VAL A 71 -10.05 0.12 -9.11
CA VAL A 71 -11.26 0.09 -9.94
C VAL A 71 -11.31 -1.18 -10.81
N ILE A 72 -10.20 -1.55 -11.45
CA ILE A 72 -10.11 -2.78 -12.26
C ILE A 72 -10.43 -4.02 -11.41
N ILE A 73 -9.90 -4.10 -10.19
CA ILE A 73 -10.14 -5.23 -9.27
C ILE A 73 -11.61 -5.29 -8.85
N LEU A 74 -12.23 -4.15 -8.54
CA LEU A 74 -13.64 -4.07 -8.19
C LEU A 74 -14.54 -4.47 -9.36
N LEU A 75 -14.24 -4.01 -10.58
CA LEU A 75 -14.95 -4.40 -11.80
C LEU A 75 -14.79 -5.90 -12.08
N HIS A 76 -13.56 -6.43 -11.96
CA HIS A 76 -13.30 -7.84 -12.17
C HIS A 76 -14.05 -8.73 -11.15
N ALA A 77 -14.12 -8.31 -9.89
CA ALA A 77 -14.90 -8.98 -8.86
C ALA A 77 -16.42 -8.90 -9.11
N LYS A 78 -16.93 -7.75 -9.61
CA LYS A 78 -18.34 -7.57 -10.02
C LYS A 78 -18.73 -8.49 -11.16
N ILE A 79 -17.89 -8.65 -12.19
CA ILE A 79 -18.16 -9.53 -13.34
C ILE A 79 -18.18 -11.01 -12.90
N LYS A 80 -17.28 -11.41 -11.99
CA LYS A 80 -17.23 -12.78 -11.44
C LYS A 80 -18.17 -13.04 -10.25
N ARG A 81 -19.21 -12.21 -10.07
CA ARG A 81 -20.13 -12.18 -8.91
C ARG A 81 -20.60 -13.58 -8.45
N GLY A 82 -20.93 -14.45 -9.40
CA GLY A 82 -21.45 -15.81 -9.12
C GLY A 82 -20.49 -16.73 -8.36
N LYS A 83 -19.18 -16.57 -8.52
CA LYS A 83 -18.16 -17.32 -7.76
C LYS A 83 -17.70 -16.60 -6.48
N TYR A 84 -17.87 -15.28 -6.43
CA TYR A 84 -17.34 -14.42 -5.36
C TYR A 84 -18.26 -14.37 -4.13
N ILE A 85 -19.58 -14.42 -4.32
CA ILE A 85 -20.58 -14.38 -3.23
C ILE A 85 -20.51 -15.63 -2.33
N ASN A 86 -20.14 -16.79 -2.88
CA ASN A 86 -20.07 -18.04 -2.10
C ASN A 86 -18.89 -18.10 -1.10
N ASN A 87 -17.94 -17.16 -1.15
CA ASN A 87 -16.81 -17.11 -0.22
C ASN A 87 -16.97 -15.96 0.78
N LYS A 88 -17.23 -16.29 2.05
CA LYS A 88 -17.35 -15.32 3.16
C LYS A 88 -16.12 -14.39 3.34
N LYS A 89 -14.95 -14.79 2.82
CA LYS A 89 -13.69 -14.00 2.92
C LYS A 89 -13.47 -13.02 1.77
N ALA A 90 -14.27 -13.07 0.72
CA ALA A 90 -14.04 -12.30 -0.49
C ALA A 90 -14.46 -10.83 -0.32
N LEU A 91 -15.62 -10.59 0.30
CA LEU A 91 -16.12 -9.26 0.65
C LEU A 91 -15.16 -8.45 1.55
N PRO A 92 -14.69 -8.97 2.71
CA PRO A 92 -13.80 -8.19 3.56
C PRO A 92 -12.47 -7.84 2.89
N MET A 93 -11.96 -8.69 1.98
CA MET A 93 -10.73 -8.35 1.24
C MET A 93 -10.91 -7.15 0.30
N LEU A 94 -12.04 -7.07 -0.41
CA LEU A 94 -12.35 -5.92 -1.28
C LEU A 94 -12.58 -4.64 -0.49
N ILE A 95 -13.27 -4.75 0.65
CA ILE A 95 -13.46 -3.59 1.54
C ILE A 95 -12.11 -3.08 2.04
N MET A 96 -11.22 -3.99 2.45
CA MET A 96 -9.87 -3.61 2.88
C MET A 96 -9.03 -2.99 1.76
N GLU A 97 -9.18 -3.44 0.51
CA GLU A 97 -8.53 -2.82 -0.66
C GLU A 97 -8.96 -1.36 -0.82
N VAL A 98 -10.27 -1.10 -0.82
CA VAL A 98 -10.80 0.26 -0.94
C VAL A 98 -10.31 1.13 0.23
N ILE A 99 -10.32 0.61 1.46
CA ILE A 99 -9.83 1.35 2.63
C ILE A 99 -8.34 1.67 2.51
N MET A 100 -7.51 0.71 2.10
CA MET A 100 -6.06 0.92 1.97
C MET A 100 -5.74 1.92 0.86
N THR A 101 -6.40 1.80 -0.29
CA THR A 101 -6.22 2.72 -1.41
C THR A 101 -6.69 4.13 -1.05
N LEU A 102 -7.83 4.28 -0.37
CA LEU A 102 -8.28 5.58 0.14
C LEU A 102 -7.31 6.16 1.18
N ALA A 103 -6.84 5.36 2.12
CA ALA A 103 -5.86 5.81 3.11
C ALA A 103 -4.56 6.30 2.46
N PHE A 104 -4.09 5.60 1.41
CA PHE A 104 -2.95 6.04 0.62
C PHE A 104 -3.20 7.38 -0.07
N VAL A 105 -4.33 7.53 -0.77
CA VAL A 105 -4.67 8.77 -1.48
C VAL A 105 -4.79 9.95 -0.51
N ILE A 106 -5.49 9.75 0.60
CA ILE A 106 -5.64 10.77 1.64
C ILE A 106 -4.27 11.16 2.21
N PHE A 107 -3.40 10.20 2.50
CA PHE A 107 -2.06 10.47 3.03
C PHE A 107 -1.22 11.32 2.05
N ILE A 108 -1.20 10.94 0.78
CA ILE A 108 -0.43 11.62 -0.27
C ILE A 108 -0.94 13.06 -0.52
N LEU A 109 -2.24 13.31 -0.36
CA LEU A 109 -2.84 14.62 -0.59
C LEU A 109 -2.82 15.52 0.65
N ALA A 110 -2.93 14.94 1.84
CA ALA A 110 -2.99 15.69 3.09
C ALA A 110 -1.61 16.10 3.61
N TYR A 111 -0.56 15.35 3.29
CA TYR A 111 0.79 15.57 3.82
C TYR A 111 1.80 15.96 2.74
N SER A 112 2.89 16.58 3.18
CA SER A 112 4.06 16.98 2.38
C SER A 112 5.34 16.77 3.19
N THR A 113 6.50 16.96 2.58
CA THR A 113 7.81 16.92 3.27
C THR A 113 7.95 17.99 4.34
N GLU A 114 7.21 19.10 4.24
CA GLU A 114 7.19 20.18 5.23
C GLU A 114 6.39 19.80 6.49
N SER A 115 5.29 19.07 6.32
CA SER A 115 4.45 18.62 7.44
C SER A 115 4.96 17.30 8.05
N TYR A 116 5.51 16.42 7.22
CA TYR A 116 5.92 15.07 7.59
C TYR A 116 7.31 14.78 7.01
N LEU A 117 8.34 14.83 7.85
CA LEU A 117 9.73 14.59 7.44
C LEU A 117 9.91 13.27 6.67
N SER A 118 9.29 12.19 7.14
CA SER A 118 9.39 10.87 6.52
C SER A 118 8.34 10.62 5.43
N TYR A 119 7.75 11.69 4.87
CA TYR A 119 6.66 11.62 3.90
C TYR A 119 6.96 10.69 2.71
N TYR A 120 8.12 10.83 2.06
CA TYR A 120 8.44 10.01 0.89
C TYR A 120 8.64 8.53 1.24
N PHE A 121 9.29 8.24 2.36
CA PHE A 121 9.48 6.86 2.82
C PHE A 121 8.15 6.18 3.15
N ILE A 122 7.27 6.87 3.88
CA ILE A 122 5.95 6.33 4.24
C ILE A 122 5.08 6.17 2.98
N SER A 123 5.12 7.13 2.07
CA SER A 123 4.42 7.04 0.78
C SER A 123 4.83 5.80 0.00
N LEU A 124 6.14 5.50 -0.08
CA LEU A 124 6.66 4.32 -0.76
C LEU A 124 6.19 3.03 -0.06
N ILE A 125 6.25 2.98 1.27
CA ILE A 125 5.77 1.83 2.05
C ILE A 125 4.27 1.61 1.83
N LEU A 126 3.46 2.67 1.80
CA LEU A 126 2.02 2.57 1.55
C LEU A 126 1.72 2.04 0.15
N VAL A 127 2.46 2.48 -0.89
CA VAL A 127 2.34 1.91 -2.24
C VAL A 127 2.59 0.40 -2.20
N ILE A 128 3.65 -0.06 -1.52
CA ILE A 128 3.97 -1.48 -1.40
C ILE A 128 2.83 -2.24 -0.69
N ILE A 129 2.27 -1.68 0.38
CA ILE A 129 1.16 -2.31 1.12
C ILE A 129 -0.07 -2.51 0.23
N VAL A 130 -0.45 -1.49 -0.55
CA VAL A 130 -1.57 -1.56 -1.50
C VAL A 130 -1.29 -2.59 -2.58
N LEU A 131 -0.09 -2.60 -3.18
CA LEU A 131 0.27 -3.60 -4.19
C LEU A 131 0.22 -5.04 -3.65
N ILE A 132 0.62 -5.27 -2.39
CA ILE A 132 0.48 -6.59 -1.76
C ILE A 132 -1.00 -6.97 -1.62
N GLN A 133 -1.87 -6.01 -1.31
CA GLN A 133 -3.31 -6.22 -1.21
C GLN A 133 -3.92 -6.59 -2.58
N ASP A 134 -3.53 -5.88 -3.64
CA ASP A 134 -3.92 -6.17 -5.03
C ASP A 134 -3.53 -7.59 -5.44
N ILE A 135 -2.26 -7.97 -5.22
CA ILE A 135 -1.75 -9.32 -5.53
C ILE A 135 -2.52 -10.38 -4.76
N LYS A 136 -2.80 -10.15 -3.48
CA LYS A 136 -3.55 -11.07 -2.62
C LYS A 136 -4.95 -11.34 -3.19
N ILE A 137 -5.63 -10.30 -3.68
CA ILE A 137 -6.95 -10.44 -4.31
C ILE A 137 -6.86 -11.21 -5.63
N LEU A 138 -5.86 -10.91 -6.46
CA LEU A 138 -5.65 -11.61 -7.74
C LEU A 138 -5.40 -13.12 -7.54
N VAL A 139 -4.53 -13.50 -6.61
CA VAL A 139 -4.23 -14.90 -6.28
C VAL A 139 -5.47 -15.64 -5.75
N TYR A 140 -6.28 -14.95 -4.95
CA TYR A 140 -7.51 -15.50 -4.41
C TYR A 140 -8.60 -15.66 -5.48
N LEU A 141 -8.71 -14.71 -6.41
CA LEU A 141 -9.72 -14.65 -7.46
C LEU A 141 -9.45 -15.56 -8.68
N LYS A 142 -8.21 -16.06 -8.85
CA LYS A 142 -7.86 -17.06 -9.88
C LYS A 142 -8.42 -18.47 -9.56
N ARG A 143 -9.67 -18.57 -9.09
CA ARG A 143 -10.41 -19.82 -8.78
C ARG A 143 -11.62 -19.97 -9.70
#